data_AF-A0A2V8H8W3-F1
#
_entry.id   AF-A0A2V8H8W3-F1
#
_cell.length_a   1.000
_cell.length_b   1.000
_cell.length_c   1.000
_cell.angle_alpha   90.00
_cell.angle_beta   90.00
_cell.angle_gamma   90.00
#
_symmetry.space_group_name_H-M   'P 1'
#
loop_
_entity.id
_entity.type
_entity.pdbx_description
1 polymer ?
#
loop_
_entity_poly.entity_id
_entity_poly.type
_entity_poly.pdbx_seq_one_letter_code
_entity_poly.pdbx_strand_id
1 'polypeptide(L)'
;MLRRCLVCDEEFEVEEPETADQIGTPCLSCSAPTERVEIRSRRTRPVVINPHAAALGRLGGLKGGPARAASLSPERRRQIALHAIRTRWGYED
;
A
#
# COMPACT_ATOMS: atom_id res chain seq x y z
N MET A 1 -15.78 1.69 -2.52
CA MET A 1 -15.68 2.13 -3.93
C MET A 1 -17.05 2.61 -4.35
N LEU A 2 -17.12 3.63 -5.22
CA LEU A 2 -18.37 4.06 -5.85
C LEU A 2 -18.53 3.32 -7.17
N ARG A 3 -19.67 2.65 -7.35
CA ARG A 3 -20.04 1.97 -8.59
C ARG A 3 -21.27 2.63 -9.20
N ARG A 4 -21.36 2.62 -10.53
CA ARG A 4 -22.51 3.11 -11.30
C ARG A 4 -23.08 1.98 -12.16
N CYS A 5 -24.40 1.83 -12.16
CA CYS A 5 -25.08 0.90 -13.05
C CYS A 5 -25.03 1.36 -14.51
N LEU A 6 -24.70 0.45 -15.43
CA LEU A 6 -24.65 0.74 -16.87
C LEU A 6 -26.04 0.80 -17.53
N VAL A 7 -27.12 0.52 -16.79
CA VAL A 7 -28.49 0.47 -17.32
C VAL A 7 -29.40 1.53 -16.69
N CYS A 8 -29.47 1.59 -15.36
CA CYS A 8 -30.35 2.54 -14.66
C CYS A 8 -29.61 3.75 -14.08
N ASP A 9 -28.29 3.87 -14.32
CA ASP A 9 -27.44 4.96 -13.82
C ASP A 9 -27.40 5.13 -12.29
N GLU A 10 -27.93 4.18 -11.54
CA GLU A 10 -27.90 4.22 -10.09
C GLU A 10 -26.46 4.08 -9.57
N GLU A 11 -26.08 4.99 -8.68
CA GLU A 11 -24.78 5.00 -8.03
C GLU A 11 -24.89 4.48 -6.60
N PHE A 12 -23.95 3.63 -6.21
CA PHE A 12 -23.92 3.07 -4.86
C PHE A 12 -22.50 2.74 -4.40
N GLU A 13 -22.32 2.75 -3.08
CA GLU A 13 -21.06 2.41 -2.45
C GLU A 13 -20.97 0.91 -2.14
N VAL A 14 -19.85 0.30 -2.52
CA VAL A 14 -19.55 -1.11 -2.26
C VAL A 14 -18.16 -1.24 -1.65
N GLU A 15 -18.01 -2.15 -0.68
CA GLU A 15 -16.70 -2.56 -0.17
C GLU A 15 -16.15 -3.72 -1.02
N GLU A 16 -15.15 -3.43 -1.85
CA GLU A 16 -14.51 -4.39 -2.74
C GLU A 16 -12.98 -4.19 -2.69
N PRO A 17 -12.17 -5.24 -2.94
CA PRO A 17 -10.73 -5.10 -3.03
C PRO A 17 -10.33 -4.28 -4.26
N GLU A 18 -9.19 -3.57 -4.21
CA GLU A 18 -8.68 -2.79 -5.35
C GLU A 18 -8.44 -3.61 -6.63
N THR A 19 -8.20 -4.91 -6.45
CA THR A 19 -8.03 -5.89 -7.52
C THR A 19 -9.35 -6.35 -8.14
N ALA A 20 -10.50 -5.85 -7.66
CA ALA A 20 -11.80 -6.15 -8.28
C ALA A 20 -11.86 -5.58 -9.70
N ASP A 21 -12.52 -6.34 -10.58
CA ASP A 21 -12.68 -5.99 -11.99
C ASP A 21 -13.43 -4.66 -12.19
N GLN A 22 -13.15 -4.01 -13.33
CA GLN A 22 -13.81 -2.76 -13.71
C GLN A 22 -15.32 -2.94 -13.83
N ILE A 23 -15.76 -4.11 -14.32
CA ILE A 23 -17.15 -4.56 -14.28
C ILE A 23 -17.31 -5.50 -13.09
N GLY A 24 -18.25 -5.20 -12.19
CA GLY A 24 -18.31 -5.84 -10.88
C GLY A 24 -19.74 -6.06 -10.41
N THR A 25 -19.95 -6.00 -9.08
CA THR A 25 -21.20 -6.36 -8.40
C THR A 25 -22.45 -5.84 -9.12
N PRO A 26 -23.46 -6.70 -9.39
CA PRO A 26 -24.70 -6.28 -10.03
C PRO A 26 -25.40 -5.13 -9.29
N CYS A 27 -26.09 -4.28 -10.04
CA CYS A 27 -26.92 -3.22 -9.49
C CYS A 27 -28.01 -3.81 -8.57
N LEU A 28 -28.20 -3.21 -7.39
CA LEU A 28 -29.18 -3.68 -6.40
C LEU A 28 -30.65 -3.50 -6.85
N SER A 29 -30.91 -2.60 -7.80
CA SER A 29 -32.26 -2.31 -8.29
C SER A 29 -32.65 -3.16 -9.50
N CYS A 30 -31.75 -3.30 -10.48
CA CYS A 30 -32.07 -3.94 -11.76
C CYS A 30 -31.19 -5.15 -12.11
N SER A 31 -30.24 -5.53 -11.24
CA SER A 31 -29.30 -6.64 -11.45
C SER A 31 -28.39 -6.51 -12.69
N ALA A 32 -28.33 -5.33 -13.31
CA ALA A 32 -27.45 -5.08 -14.45
C ALA A 32 -25.98 -4.89 -14.03
N PRO A 33 -25.03 -5.02 -14.96
CA PRO A 33 -23.61 -4.78 -14.68
C PRO A 33 -23.35 -3.35 -14.22
N THR A 34 -22.32 -3.18 -13.39
CA THR A 34 -21.91 -1.87 -12.86
C THR A 34 -20.44 -1.61 -13.14
N GLU A 35 -20.09 -0.37 -13.41
CA GLU A 35 -18.71 0.09 -13.58
C GLU A 35 -18.17 0.77 -12.30
N ARG A 36 -16.86 0.71 -12.10
CA ARG A 36 -16.19 1.42 -11.01
C ARG A 36 -15.94 2.87 -11.40
N VAL A 37 -16.57 3.81 -10.70
CA VAL A 37 -16.41 5.26 -10.93
C VAL A 37 -15.26 5.82 -10.09
N GLU A 38 -15.19 5.47 -8.80
CA GLU A 38 -14.23 6.08 -7.88
C GLU A 38 -13.81 5.15 -6.73
N ILE A 39 -12.57 5.29 -6.26
CA ILE A 39 -12.11 4.72 -5.00
C ILE A 39 -12.24 5.77 -3.89
N ARG A 40 -13.42 5.85 -3.24
CA ARG A 40 -13.68 6.84 -2.16
C ARG A 40 -12.81 6.65 -0.92
N SER A 41 -12.48 5.41 -0.55
CA SER A 41 -11.67 5.12 0.64
C SER A 41 -10.88 3.82 0.52
N ARG A 42 -9.63 3.85 0.97
CA ARG A 42 -8.83 2.64 1.20
C ARG A 42 -8.95 2.24 2.67
N ARG A 43 -9.76 1.23 2.98
CA ARG A 43 -9.71 0.60 4.31
C ARG A 43 -8.55 -0.38 4.30
N THR A 44 -7.39 0.03 4.80
CA THR A 44 -6.32 -0.91 5.10
C THR A 44 -6.72 -1.62 6.39
N ARG A 45 -7.28 -2.83 6.28
CA ARG A 45 -7.46 -3.67 7.45
C ARG A 45 -6.08 -3.83 8.11
N PRO A 46 -5.92 -3.56 9.42
CA PRO A 46 -4.64 -3.72 10.06
C PRO A 46 -4.18 -5.16 9.85
N VAL A 47 -3.01 -5.31 9.24
CA VAL A 47 -2.41 -6.63 9.03
C VAL A 47 -2.17 -7.22 10.43
N VAL A 48 -2.76 -8.38 10.70
CA VAL A 48 -2.48 -9.10 11.95
C VAL A 48 -1.06 -9.65 11.82
N ILE A 49 -0.11 -9.02 12.51
CA ILE A 49 1.29 -9.42 12.47
C ILE A 49 1.48 -10.59 13.44
N ASN A 50 2.04 -11.70 12.94
CA ASN A 50 2.43 -12.81 13.79
C ASN A 50 3.59 -12.36 14.73
N PRO A 51 3.41 -12.40 16.06
CA PRO A 51 4.39 -11.88 17.01
C PRO A 51 5.74 -12.61 16.92
N HIS A 52 5.73 -13.91 16.61
CA HIS A 52 6.97 -14.68 16.42
C HIS A 52 7.73 -14.23 15.18
N ALA A 53 7.02 -13.98 14.07
CA ALA A 53 7.63 -13.47 12.85
C ALA A 53 8.24 -12.08 13.06
N ALA A 54 7.55 -11.19 13.80
CA ALA A 54 8.07 -9.87 14.16
C ALA A 54 9.35 -9.97 15.02
N ALA A 55 9.36 -10.87 16.01
CA ALA A 55 10.53 -11.10 16.85
C ALA A 55 11.73 -11.60 16.05
N LEU A 56 11.53 -12.56 15.13
CA LEU A 56 12.58 -13.06 14.25
C LEU A 56 13.13 -11.97 13.33
N GLY A 57 12.24 -11.16 12.73
CA GLY A 57 12.64 -10.02 11.89
C GLY A 57 13.50 -9.00 12.66
N ARG A 58 13.13 -8.69 13.91
CA ARG A 58 13.91 -7.81 14.78
C ARG A 58 15.30 -8.38 15.07
N LEU A 59 15.39 -9.66 15.44
CA LEU A 59 16.68 -10.33 15.69
C LEU A 59 17.57 -10.28 14.45
N GLY A 60 17.00 -10.55 13.27
CA GLY A 60 17.71 -10.44 11.99
C GLY A 60 18.20 -9.02 11.70
N GLY A 61 17.37 -8.01 11.93
CA GLY A 61 17.73 -6.60 11.72
C GLY A 61 18.86 -6.12 12.64
N LEU A 62 18.84 -6.52 13.92
CA LEU A 62 19.88 -6.18 14.90
C LEU A 62 21.25 -6.72 14.51
N LYS A 63 21.30 -7.89 13.85
CA LYS A 63 22.54 -8.47 13.34
C LYS A 63 22.91 -7.94 11.94
N GLY A 64 21.94 -7.90 11.04
CA GLY A 64 22.12 -7.58 9.62
C GLY A 64 22.43 -6.11 9.35
N GLY A 65 21.85 -5.19 10.13
CA GLY A 65 22.09 -3.75 10.00
C GLY A 65 23.57 -3.39 10.20
N PRO A 66 24.18 -3.73 11.35
CA PRO A 66 25.60 -3.51 11.59
C PRO A 66 26.50 -4.24 10.59
N ALA A 67 26.18 -5.49 10.25
CA ALA A 67 26.94 -6.25 9.26
C ALA A 67 26.95 -5.56 7.87
N ARG A 68 25.79 -5.07 7.42
CA ARG A 68 25.69 -4.29 6.18
C ARG A 68 26.42 -2.95 6.30
N ALA A 69 26.37 -2.28 7.45
CA ALA A 69 27.08 -1.02 7.63
C ALA A 69 28.61 -1.23 7.57
N ALA A 70 29.11 -2.33 8.12
CA ALA A 70 30.52 -2.69 8.11
C ALA A 70 31.03 -3.08 6.70
N SER A 71 30.18 -3.66 5.85
CA SER A 71 30.55 -4.03 4.48
C SER A 71 30.59 -2.85 3.50
N LEU A 72 30.14 -1.66 3.90
CA LEU A 72 30.11 -0.47 3.06
C LEU A 72 31.33 0.42 3.30
N SER A 73 31.87 0.98 2.21
CA SER A 73 32.91 2.01 2.30
C SER A 73 32.39 3.27 3.01
N PRO A 74 33.28 4.09 3.61
CA PRO A 74 32.91 5.38 4.20
C PRO A 74 32.16 6.30 3.23
N GLU A 75 32.59 6.37 1.97
CA GLU A 75 31.99 7.20 0.92
C GLU A 75 30.56 6.73 0.62
N ARG A 76 30.37 5.40 0.50
CA ARG A 76 29.05 4.84 0.21
C ARG A 76 28.09 5.05 1.38
N ARG A 77 28.57 4.94 2.63
CA ARG A 77 27.77 5.27 3.83
C ARG A 77 27.32 6.73 3.82
N ARG A 78 28.22 7.66 3.47
CA ARG A 78 27.89 9.09 3.34
C ARG A 78 26.84 9.35 2.27
N GLN A 79 26.98 8.74 1.09
CA GLN A 79 25.99 8.87 0.00
C GLN A 79 24.59 8.41 0.43
N ILE A 80 24.50 7.27 1.12
CA ILE A 80 23.22 6.74 1.63
C ILE A 80 22.62 7.70 2.66
N ALA A 81 23.44 8.26 3.56
CA ALA A 81 22.97 9.22 4.56
C ALA A 81 22.44 10.51 3.93
N LEU A 82 23.15 11.07 2.95
CA LEU A 82 22.69 12.24 2.20
C LEU A 82 21.37 11.96 1.49
N HIS A 83 21.29 10.84 0.76
CA HIS A 83 20.05 10.44 0.09
C HIS A 83 18.87 10.32 1.08
N ALA A 84 19.09 9.70 2.24
CA ALA A 84 18.06 9.58 3.27
C ALA A 84 17.60 10.94 3.81
N ILE A 85 18.52 11.89 4.01
CA ILE A 85 18.19 13.26 4.44
C ILE A 85 17.35 13.97 3.39
N ARG A 86 17.77 13.93 2.12
CA ARG A 86 17.04 14.57 1.01
C ARG A 86 15.63 14.02 0.87
N THR A 87 15.47 12.71 0.90
CA THR A 87 14.14 12.06 0.80
C THR A 87 13.26 12.37 2.00
N ARG A 88 13.81 12.39 3.22
CA ARG A 88 13.00 12.60 4.44
C ARG A 88 12.61 14.06 4.64
N TRP A 89 13.49 14.98 4.28
CA TRP A 89 13.36 16.39 4.66
C TRP A 89 13.23 17.34 3.47
N GLY A 90 13.29 16.83 2.24
CA GLY A 90 13.13 17.64 1.03
C GLY A 90 14.29 18.60 0.77
N TYR A 91 15.49 18.32 1.28
CA TYR A 91 16.66 19.09 0.90
C TYR A 91 17.05 18.73 -0.54
N GLU A 92 17.00 19.72 -1.42
CA GLU A 92 17.63 19.69 -2.73
C GLU A 92 19.04 20.32 -2.60
N ASP A 93 19.98 19.93 -3.46
CA ASP A 93 21.31 20.56 -3.50
C ASP A 93 21.24 21.96 -4.12
#